data_AF-A0A5C7QTZ8-F1
#
_entry.id   AF-A0A5C7QTZ8-F1
#
_cell.length_a   1.000
_cell.length_b   1.000
_cell.length_c   1.000
_cell.angle_alpha   90.00
_cell.angle_beta   90.00
_cell.angle_gamma   90.00
#
_symmetry.space_group_name_H-M   'P 1'
#
loop_
_entity.id
_entity.type
_entity.pdbx_description
1 polymer ?
#
loop_
_entity_poly.entity_id
_entity_poly.type
_entity_poly.pdbx_seq_one_letter_code
_entity_poly.pdbx_strand_id
1 'polypeptide(L)'
;MYSLAQRKAYTHWFWLGFISCYFLIALTTIYWVANVQSPLDRTNAQLLLLFYVLLPLVNATWDWLSLGWTRSLLYAIVDKVHSGWRAFFWALMDGVLALMFLFFITLTTTATIALMNRASILGGGANIVDLGWVFDSLRFNALDPDHWWLYFMFFSTLIPTLVHVVIAAVSVLLWIPRHTLQQWTADWQDEQHKFDLPKFLLAWSYLSVIVPLALIMPLLLTYGVFSILFQLGDANTLGTWLLDFMQGLACWINPR
;
A
#
# COMPACT_ATOMS: atom_id res chain seq x y z
N MET A 1 31.41 -13.49 3.63
CA MET A 1 29.98 -13.85 3.45
C MET A 1 29.50 -14.57 4.72
N TYR A 2 28.49 -14.05 5.41
CA TYR A 2 27.92 -14.72 6.60
C TYR A 2 27.26 -16.05 6.25
N SER A 3 27.42 -17.05 7.12
CA SER A 3 26.72 -18.33 7.01
C SER A 3 25.20 -18.17 7.15
N LEU A 4 24.44 -19.13 6.64
CA LEU A 4 22.97 -19.09 6.67
C LEU A 4 22.42 -19.01 8.11
N ALA A 5 23.10 -19.67 9.06
CA ALA A 5 22.81 -19.59 10.49
C ALA A 5 23.10 -18.20 11.07
N GLN A 6 24.23 -17.59 10.68
CA GLN A 6 24.58 -16.23 11.11
C GLN A 6 23.56 -15.21 10.59
N ARG A 7 23.13 -15.29 9.32
CA ARG A 7 22.11 -14.39 8.76
C ARG A 7 20.78 -14.48 9.51
N LYS A 8 20.31 -15.70 9.80
CA LYS A 8 19.10 -15.90 10.61
C LYS A 8 19.25 -15.26 11.99
N ALA A 9 20.37 -15.50 12.67
CA ALA A 9 20.62 -14.88 13.98
C ALA A 9 20.56 -13.35 13.94
N TYR A 10 21.23 -12.71 12.97
CA TYR A 10 21.18 -11.25 12.83
C TYR A 10 19.76 -10.72 12.56
N THR A 11 19.00 -11.39 11.69
CA THR A 11 17.61 -11.01 11.42
C THR A 11 16.75 -11.12 12.68
N HIS A 12 16.90 -12.19 13.47
CA HIS A 12 16.16 -12.36 14.73
C HIS A 12 16.49 -11.25 15.75
N TRP A 13 17.78 -10.93 15.93
CA TRP A 13 18.20 -9.87 16.86
C TRP A 13 17.73 -8.49 16.42
N PHE A 14 17.76 -8.21 15.12
CA PHE A 14 17.21 -6.97 14.56
C PHE A 14 15.72 -6.84 14.87
N TRP A 15 14.92 -7.88 14.58
CA TRP A 15 13.48 -7.84 14.85
C TRP A 15 13.16 -7.75 16.34
N LEU A 16 13.88 -8.48 17.19
CA LEU A 16 13.72 -8.39 18.63
C LEU A 16 14.03 -6.98 19.13
N GLY A 17 15.12 -6.38 18.66
CA GLY A 17 15.48 -4.99 18.99
C GLY A 17 14.42 -3.99 18.53
N PHE A 18 13.97 -4.10 17.27
CA PHE A 18 12.93 -3.24 16.71
C PHE A 18 11.63 -3.33 17.51
N ILE A 19 11.14 -4.55 17.75
CA ILE A 19 9.91 -4.80 18.54
C ILE A 19 10.08 -4.26 19.96
N SER A 20 11.22 -4.50 20.60
CA SER A 20 11.49 -4.01 21.96
C SER A 20 11.48 -2.47 22.01
N CYS A 21 12.15 -1.80 21.07
CA CYS A 21 12.14 -0.34 20.97
C CYS A 21 10.73 0.20 20.74
N TYR A 22 9.95 -0.42 19.84
CA TYR A 22 8.57 -0.04 19.59
C TYR A 22 7.68 -0.21 20.83
N PHE A 23 7.79 -1.34 21.53
CA PHE A 23 7.09 -1.57 22.81
C PHE A 23 7.50 -0.55 23.87
N LEU A 24 8.78 -0.19 23.96
CA LEU A 24 9.23 0.85 24.89
C LEU A 24 8.60 2.20 24.55
N ILE A 25 8.56 2.61 23.28
CA ILE A 25 7.88 3.84 22.84
C ILE A 25 6.38 3.80 23.18
N ALA A 26 5.73 2.66 22.94
CA ALA A 26 4.32 2.48 23.27
C ALA A 26 4.08 2.61 24.78
N LEU A 27 4.89 1.95 25.60
CA LEU A 27 4.75 2.00 27.06
C LEU A 27 5.05 3.39 27.62
N THR A 28 6.07 4.09 27.11
CA THR A 28 6.40 5.44 27.59
C THR A 28 5.33 6.46 27.20
N THR A 29 4.77 6.38 25.99
CA THR A 29 3.67 7.27 25.56
C THR A 29 2.39 6.98 26.35
N ILE A 30 2.03 5.72 26.56
CA ILE A 30 0.88 5.33 27.43
C ILE A 30 1.09 5.84 28.86
N TYR A 31 2.28 5.62 29.43
CA TYR A 31 2.62 6.11 30.77
C TYR A 31 2.51 7.63 30.84
N TRP A 32 3.00 8.34 29.84
CA TRP A 32 2.93 9.80 29.80
C TRP A 32 1.49 10.31 29.74
N VAL A 33 0.66 9.75 28.85
CA VAL A 33 -0.79 10.06 28.78
C VAL A 33 -1.47 9.84 30.12
N ALA A 34 -1.13 8.77 30.84
CA ALA A 34 -1.74 8.43 32.12
C ALA A 34 -1.33 9.37 33.28
N ASN A 35 -0.15 9.98 33.21
CA ASN A 35 0.42 10.75 34.32
C ASN A 35 0.36 12.27 34.12
N VAL A 36 0.03 12.75 32.91
CA VAL A 36 0.02 14.19 32.63
C VAL A 36 -1.29 14.85 33.10
N GLN A 37 -1.13 15.92 33.87
CA GLN A 37 -2.25 16.66 34.47
C GLN A 37 -2.66 17.89 33.65
N SER A 38 -1.70 18.49 32.93
CA SER A 38 -1.92 19.62 32.03
C SER A 38 -2.79 19.19 30.83
N PRO A 39 -3.90 19.89 30.54
CA PRO A 39 -4.76 19.56 29.39
C PRO A 39 -4.04 19.61 28.05
N LEU A 40 -3.17 20.61 27.83
CA LEU A 40 -2.41 20.77 26.58
C LEU A 40 -1.44 19.61 26.39
N ASP A 41 -0.71 19.26 27.45
CA ASP A 41 0.28 18.17 27.39
C ASP A 41 -0.38 16.81 27.26
N ARG A 42 -1.62 16.66 27.78
CA ARG A 42 -2.43 15.46 27.56
C ARG A 42 -2.80 15.28 26.11
N THR A 43 -3.30 16.33 25.45
CA THR A 43 -3.61 16.27 24.01
C THR A 43 -2.37 15.95 23.19
N ASN A 44 -1.22 16.56 23.49
CA ASN A 44 0.04 16.27 22.81
C ASN A 44 0.48 14.81 23.01
N ALA A 45 0.41 14.29 24.24
CA ALA A 45 0.74 12.90 24.52
C ALA A 45 -0.20 11.91 23.82
N GLN A 46 -1.50 12.25 23.74
CA GLN A 46 -2.51 11.46 23.01
C GLN A 46 -2.29 11.49 21.50
N LEU A 47 -1.90 12.63 20.93
CA LEU A 47 -1.51 12.74 19.52
C LEU A 47 -0.29 11.86 19.23
N LEU A 48 0.72 11.88 20.11
CA LEU A 48 1.90 11.03 19.93
C LEU A 48 1.54 9.54 20.02
N LEU A 49 0.69 9.16 20.98
CA LEU A 49 0.18 7.80 21.07
C LEU A 49 -0.58 7.39 19.80
N LEU A 50 -1.44 8.28 19.27
CA LEU A 50 -2.20 8.02 18.06
C LEU A 50 -1.27 7.86 16.83
N PHE A 51 -0.41 8.84 16.56
CA PHE A 51 0.39 8.89 15.33
C PHE A 51 1.64 8.00 15.34
N TYR A 52 2.26 7.74 16.49
CA TYR A 52 3.49 6.95 16.55
C TYR A 52 3.26 5.49 16.99
N VAL A 53 2.13 5.21 17.63
CA VAL A 53 1.84 3.85 18.13
C VAL A 53 0.67 3.26 17.38
N LEU A 54 -0.53 3.82 17.56
CA LEU A 54 -1.77 3.17 17.13
C LEU A 54 -1.95 3.14 15.62
N LEU A 55 -1.81 4.28 14.94
CA LEU A 55 -1.98 4.34 13.50
C LEU A 55 -0.91 3.51 12.75
N PRO A 56 0.38 3.56 13.10
CA PRO A 56 1.37 2.65 12.54
C PRO A 56 1.09 1.18 12.81
N LEU A 57 0.56 0.82 13.98
CA LEU A 57 0.20 -0.57 14.30
C LEU A 57 -0.94 -1.09 13.43
N VAL A 58 -1.99 -0.28 13.28
CA VAL A 58 -3.13 -0.56 12.42
C VAL A 58 -2.66 -0.71 10.98
N ASN A 59 -1.87 0.23 10.49
CA ASN A 59 -1.29 0.22 9.15
C ASN A 59 -0.43 -1.04 8.90
N ALA A 60 0.52 -1.32 9.81
CA ALA A 60 1.43 -2.47 9.71
C ALA A 60 0.69 -3.82 9.68
N THR A 61 -0.45 -3.92 10.37
CA THR A 61 -1.28 -5.13 10.38
C THR A 61 -1.84 -5.42 8.98
N TRP A 62 -2.41 -4.41 8.34
CA TRP A 62 -2.97 -4.53 6.99
C TRP A 62 -1.90 -4.68 5.93
N ASP A 63 -0.76 -4.01 6.09
CA ASP A 63 0.41 -4.18 5.21
C ASP A 63 0.94 -5.61 5.26
N TRP A 64 1.08 -6.18 6.46
CA TRP A 64 1.55 -7.55 6.62
C TRP A 64 0.60 -8.57 5.97
N LEU A 65 -0.72 -8.38 6.15
CA LEU A 65 -1.73 -9.24 5.52
C LEU A 65 -1.70 -9.12 3.99
N SER A 66 -1.65 -7.88 3.47
CA SER A 66 -1.58 -7.58 2.05
C SER A 66 -0.34 -8.20 1.40
N LEU A 67 0.84 -7.95 2.00
CA LEU A 67 2.11 -8.54 1.56
C LEU A 67 2.11 -10.06 1.63
N GLY A 68 1.58 -10.64 2.71
CA GLY A 68 1.49 -12.08 2.89
C GLY A 68 0.65 -12.74 1.80
N TRP A 69 -0.48 -12.12 1.46
CA TRP A 69 -1.36 -12.57 0.40
C TRP A 69 -0.68 -12.50 -0.98
N THR A 70 -0.20 -11.32 -1.37
CA THR A 70 0.41 -11.14 -2.70
C THR A 70 1.65 -12.02 -2.87
N ARG A 71 2.46 -12.16 -1.83
CA ARG A 71 3.62 -13.07 -1.85
C ARG A 71 3.20 -14.53 -2.03
N SER A 72 2.11 -14.97 -1.40
CA SER A 72 1.59 -16.32 -1.55
C SER A 72 1.12 -16.60 -2.99
N LEU A 73 0.45 -15.63 -3.61
CA LEU A 73 0.05 -15.72 -5.02
C LEU A 73 1.26 -15.79 -5.96
N LEU A 74 2.29 -14.99 -5.72
CA LEU A 74 3.52 -15.03 -6.52
C LEU A 74 4.22 -16.39 -6.42
N TYR A 75 4.32 -16.97 -5.23
CA TYR A 75 4.87 -18.33 -5.08
C TYR A 75 4.01 -19.36 -5.82
N ALA A 76 2.68 -19.27 -5.74
CA ALA A 76 1.79 -20.18 -6.46
C ALA A 76 1.96 -20.09 -8.00
N ILE A 77 2.27 -18.91 -8.53
CA ILE A 77 2.58 -18.73 -9.96
C ILE A 77 3.95 -19.31 -10.30
N VAL A 78 4.98 -19.03 -9.48
CA VAL A 78 6.35 -19.54 -9.69
C VAL A 78 6.40 -21.08 -9.62
N ASP A 79 5.69 -21.67 -8.66
CA ASP A 79 5.58 -23.11 -8.47
C ASP A 79 4.64 -23.78 -9.50
N LYS A 80 4.14 -23.02 -10.48
CA LYS A 80 3.25 -23.45 -11.56
C LYS A 80 1.92 -24.05 -11.08
N VAL A 81 1.52 -23.79 -9.84
CA VAL A 81 0.20 -24.15 -9.31
C VAL A 81 -0.89 -23.40 -10.07
N HIS A 82 -0.60 -22.15 -10.46
CA HIS A 82 -1.44 -21.34 -11.34
C HIS A 82 -0.66 -20.94 -12.59
N SER A 83 -1.08 -21.44 -13.76
CA SER A 83 -0.44 -21.13 -15.06
C SER A 83 -1.44 -20.58 -16.08
N GLY A 84 -0.93 -19.84 -17.06
CA GLY A 84 -1.72 -19.25 -18.16
C GLY A 84 -2.84 -18.34 -17.66
N TRP A 85 -4.07 -18.57 -18.15
CA TRP A 85 -5.24 -17.76 -17.80
C TRP A 85 -5.57 -17.75 -16.30
N ARG A 86 -5.25 -18.83 -15.57
CA ARG A 86 -5.49 -18.88 -14.12
C ARG A 86 -4.60 -17.90 -13.36
N ALA A 87 -3.34 -17.75 -13.77
CA ALA A 87 -2.43 -16.80 -13.16
C ALA A 87 -2.91 -15.35 -13.36
N PHE A 88 -3.43 -15.03 -14.55
CA PHE A 88 -4.02 -13.73 -14.82
C PHE A 88 -5.28 -13.47 -13.97
N PHE A 89 -6.17 -14.46 -13.86
CA PHE A 89 -7.35 -14.33 -12.99
C PHE A 89 -6.96 -14.07 -11.52
N TRP A 90 -5.96 -14.79 -11.00
CA TRP A 90 -5.47 -14.56 -9.64
C TRP A 90 -4.80 -13.19 -9.47
N ALA A 91 -4.10 -12.69 -10.49
CA ALA A 91 -3.57 -11.33 -10.47
C ALA A 91 -4.68 -10.27 -10.44
N LEU A 92 -5.80 -10.50 -11.15
CA LEU A 92 -6.98 -9.64 -11.07
C LEU A 92 -7.61 -9.69 -9.67
N MET A 93 -7.69 -10.89 -9.06
CA MET A 93 -8.19 -11.07 -7.70
C MET A 93 -7.30 -10.40 -6.65
N ASP A 94 -5.98 -10.36 -6.83
CA ASP A 94 -5.06 -9.58 -5.98
C ASP A 94 -5.42 -8.09 -6.00
N GLY A 95 -5.73 -7.54 -7.17
CA GLY A 95 -6.20 -6.15 -7.31
C GLY A 95 -7.52 -5.89 -6.58
N VAL A 96 -8.49 -6.80 -6.67
CA VAL A 96 -9.76 -6.70 -5.92
C VAL A 96 -9.50 -6.76 -4.41
N LEU A 97 -8.61 -7.65 -3.96
CA LEU A 97 -8.24 -7.76 -2.56
C LEU A 97 -7.49 -6.53 -2.05
N ALA A 98 -6.68 -5.88 -2.88
CA ALA A 98 -6.05 -4.62 -2.53
C ALA A 98 -7.09 -3.51 -2.27
N LEU A 99 -8.17 -3.46 -3.07
CA LEU A 99 -9.30 -2.54 -2.81
C LEU A 99 -10.04 -2.90 -1.51
N MET A 100 -10.19 -4.19 -1.20
CA MET A 100 -10.75 -4.63 0.09
C MET A 100 -9.86 -4.24 1.26
N PHE A 101 -8.53 -4.40 1.16
CA PHE A 101 -7.61 -3.96 2.19
C PHE A 101 -7.64 -2.44 2.36
N LEU A 102 -7.78 -1.67 1.28
CA LEU A 102 -7.97 -0.22 1.34
C LEU A 102 -9.25 0.14 2.14
N PHE A 103 -10.36 -0.56 1.89
CA PHE A 103 -11.57 -0.37 2.67
C PHE A 103 -11.36 -0.69 4.17
N PHE A 104 -10.69 -1.80 4.48
CA PHE A 104 -10.44 -2.20 5.86
C PHE A 104 -9.45 -1.30 6.61
N ILE A 105 -8.42 -0.78 5.95
CA ILE A 105 -7.52 0.20 6.58
C ILE A 105 -8.28 1.49 6.87
N THR A 106 -9.12 1.98 5.96
CA THR A 106 -9.98 3.16 6.24
C THR A 106 -10.91 2.88 7.42
N LEU A 107 -11.59 1.72 7.43
CA LEU A 107 -12.48 1.29 8.50
C LEU A 107 -11.78 1.30 9.87
N THR A 108 -10.64 0.62 9.96
CA THR A 108 -9.91 0.45 11.22
C THR A 108 -9.22 1.72 11.68
N THR A 109 -8.72 2.56 10.76
CA THR A 109 -8.19 3.89 11.09
C THR A 109 -9.29 4.79 11.65
N THR A 110 -10.45 4.88 10.99
CA THR A 110 -11.60 5.65 11.49
C THR A 110 -12.05 5.14 12.86
N ALA A 111 -12.17 3.82 13.03
CA ALA A 111 -12.53 3.22 14.32
C ALA A 111 -11.51 3.53 15.42
N THR A 112 -10.22 3.47 15.10
CA THR A 112 -9.13 3.75 16.05
C THR A 112 -9.17 5.20 16.52
N ILE A 113 -9.33 6.15 15.60
CA ILE A 113 -9.44 7.57 15.92
C ILE A 113 -10.71 7.82 16.75
N ALA A 114 -11.85 7.24 16.36
CA ALA A 114 -13.12 7.40 17.08
C ALA A 114 -13.04 6.83 18.51
N LEU A 115 -12.41 5.66 18.69
CA LEU A 115 -12.18 5.05 20.01
C LEU A 115 -11.25 5.91 20.86
N MET A 116 -10.18 6.48 20.27
CA MET A 116 -9.26 7.37 20.98
C MET A 116 -9.93 8.68 21.40
N ASN A 117 -10.73 9.29 20.52
CA ASN A 117 -11.55 10.45 20.87
C ASN A 117 -12.49 10.14 22.03
N ARG A 118 -13.21 9.01 21.96
CA ARG A 118 -14.11 8.58 23.03
C ARG A 118 -13.36 8.34 24.34
N ALA A 119 -12.20 7.68 24.30
CA ALA A 119 -11.38 7.46 25.48
C ALA A 119 -10.88 8.78 26.09
N SER A 120 -10.48 9.74 25.24
CA SER A 120 -10.08 11.08 25.68
C SER A 120 -11.22 11.82 26.39
N ILE A 121 -12.42 11.84 25.78
CA ILE A 121 -13.61 12.45 26.36
C ILE A 121 -13.99 11.81 27.70
N LEU A 122 -13.97 10.46 27.79
CA LEU A 122 -14.24 9.75 29.04
C LEU A 122 -13.19 10.05 30.12
N GLY A 123 -11.95 10.35 29.73
CA GLY A 123 -10.89 10.83 30.60
C GLY A 123 -10.95 12.33 30.93
N GLY A 124 -12.03 13.03 30.54
CA GLY A 124 -12.22 14.46 30.78
C GLY A 124 -11.47 15.39 29.81
N GLY A 125 -10.96 14.85 28.69
CA GLY A 125 -10.33 15.60 27.62
C GLY A 125 -11.29 16.00 26.49
N ALA A 126 -10.71 16.46 25.37
CA ALA A 126 -11.42 16.79 24.13
C ALA A 126 -11.13 15.77 23.01
N ASN A 127 -11.77 15.94 21.86
CA ASN A 127 -11.42 15.19 20.65
C ASN A 127 -9.93 15.41 20.32
N ILE A 128 -9.22 14.32 20.07
CA ILE A 128 -7.81 14.33 19.65
C ILE A 128 -7.73 14.73 18.17
N VAL A 129 -8.61 14.16 17.35
CA VAL A 129 -8.79 14.50 15.94
C VAL A 129 -10.29 14.68 15.69
N ASP A 130 -10.70 15.84 15.19
CA ASP A 130 -12.10 16.08 14.85
C ASP A 130 -12.48 15.35 13.55
N LEU A 131 -13.03 14.14 13.68
CA LEU A 131 -13.47 13.33 12.55
C LEU A 131 -14.61 13.99 11.77
N GLY A 132 -15.49 14.76 12.43
CA GLY A 132 -16.58 15.47 11.76
C GLY A 132 -16.02 16.51 10.80
N TRP A 133 -15.12 17.36 11.29
CA TRP A 133 -14.41 18.33 10.47
C TRP A 133 -13.61 17.67 9.34
N VAL A 134 -12.92 16.54 9.61
CA VAL A 134 -12.19 15.79 8.57
C VAL A 134 -13.14 15.33 7.46
N PHE A 135 -14.26 14.69 7.78
CA PHE A 135 -15.20 14.22 6.75
C PHE A 135 -15.82 15.35 5.95
N ASP A 136 -16.24 16.43 6.62
CA ASP A 136 -16.86 17.58 5.95
C ASP A 136 -15.85 18.34 5.07
N SER A 137 -14.62 18.49 5.54
CA SER A 137 -13.54 19.10 4.76
C SER A 137 -13.17 18.24 3.55
N LEU A 138 -13.10 16.91 3.69
CA LEU A 138 -12.86 15.99 2.57
C LEU A 138 -13.98 16.03 1.52
N ARG A 139 -15.24 16.25 1.93
CA ARG A 139 -16.36 16.44 1.00
C ARG A 139 -16.26 17.74 0.22
N PHE A 140 -15.80 18.80 0.87
CA PHE A 140 -15.71 20.12 0.26
C PHE A 140 -14.46 20.27 -0.62
N ASN A 141 -13.32 19.80 -0.12
CA ASN A 141 -12.03 19.88 -0.79
C ASN A 141 -11.20 18.62 -0.49
N ALA A 142 -11.35 17.59 -1.32
CA ALA A 142 -10.61 16.34 -1.18
C ALA A 142 -9.09 16.48 -1.34
N LEU A 143 -8.57 17.60 -1.88
CA LEU A 143 -7.13 17.79 -2.08
C LEU A 143 -6.49 18.72 -1.04
N ASP A 144 -7.20 19.02 0.04
CA ASP A 144 -6.69 19.86 1.12
C ASP A 144 -5.39 19.28 1.73
N PRO A 145 -4.29 20.06 1.78
CA PRO A 145 -3.04 19.64 2.41
C PRO A 145 -3.18 19.16 3.86
N ASP A 146 -4.17 19.66 4.60
CA ASP A 146 -4.42 19.26 5.99
C ASP A 146 -4.77 17.76 6.12
N HIS A 147 -5.24 17.13 5.05
CA HIS A 147 -5.61 15.71 5.01
C HIS A 147 -4.56 14.82 4.33
N TRP A 148 -3.41 15.37 3.90
CA TRP A 148 -2.37 14.59 3.23
C TRP A 148 -1.84 13.42 4.05
N TRP A 149 -1.83 13.53 5.37
CA TRP A 149 -1.43 12.44 6.25
C TRP A 149 -2.34 11.20 6.12
N LEU A 150 -3.65 11.38 5.86
CA LEU A 150 -4.58 10.28 5.58
C LEU A 150 -4.22 9.60 4.26
N TYR A 151 -3.96 10.39 3.22
CA TYR A 151 -3.54 9.88 1.92
C TYR A 151 -2.20 9.14 2.00
N PHE A 152 -1.21 9.69 2.72
CA PHE A 152 0.06 9.00 2.93
C PHE A 152 -0.13 7.68 3.67
N MET A 153 -0.98 7.64 4.69
CA MET A 153 -1.27 6.43 5.46
C MET A 153 -2.03 5.38 4.65
N PHE A 154 -3.04 5.77 3.89
CA PHE A 154 -3.84 4.82 3.10
C PHE A 154 -3.12 4.37 1.84
N PHE A 155 -2.34 5.24 1.21
CA PHE A 155 -1.59 4.88 0.00
C PHE A 155 -0.26 4.21 0.30
N SER A 156 0.32 4.35 1.51
CA SER A 156 1.49 3.55 1.91
C SER A 156 1.19 2.06 1.84
N THR A 157 -0.04 1.65 2.16
CA THR A 157 -0.46 0.25 2.10
C THR A 157 -0.63 -0.27 0.67
N LEU A 158 -0.69 0.62 -0.32
CA LEU A 158 -0.72 0.27 -1.75
C LEU A 158 0.68 0.19 -2.36
N ILE A 159 1.74 0.63 -1.66
CA ILE A 159 3.11 0.58 -2.19
C ILE A 159 3.51 -0.86 -2.56
N PRO A 160 3.29 -1.88 -1.70
CA PRO A 160 3.57 -3.26 -2.08
C PRO A 160 2.84 -3.69 -3.36
N THR A 161 1.54 -3.42 -3.44
CA THR A 161 0.72 -3.75 -4.61
C THR A 161 1.23 -3.05 -5.86
N LEU A 162 1.61 -1.78 -5.77
CA LEU A 162 2.19 -1.03 -6.89
C LEU A 162 3.49 -1.68 -7.39
N VAL A 163 4.39 -2.05 -6.49
CA VAL A 163 5.63 -2.76 -6.84
C VAL A 163 5.32 -4.09 -7.54
N HIS A 164 4.31 -4.82 -7.07
CA HIS A 164 3.90 -6.06 -7.71
C HIS A 164 3.28 -5.85 -9.10
N VAL A 165 2.45 -4.83 -9.28
CA VAL A 165 1.93 -4.44 -10.60
C VAL A 165 3.07 -4.05 -11.54
N VAL A 166 4.08 -3.33 -11.04
CA VAL A 166 5.29 -3.01 -11.82
C VAL A 166 6.01 -4.28 -12.26
N ILE A 167 6.30 -5.19 -11.32
CA ILE A 167 6.99 -6.45 -11.62
C ILE A 167 6.18 -7.29 -12.61
N ALA A 168 4.86 -7.37 -12.44
CA ALA A 168 3.97 -8.12 -13.32
C ALA A 168 3.90 -7.51 -14.73
N ALA A 169 3.73 -6.19 -14.83
CA ALA A 169 3.71 -5.48 -16.11
C ALA A 169 5.04 -5.66 -16.86
N VAL A 170 6.17 -5.47 -16.17
CA VAL A 170 7.51 -5.73 -16.73
C VAL A 170 7.65 -7.19 -17.16
N SER A 171 7.19 -8.13 -16.34
CA SER A 171 7.28 -9.56 -16.67
C SER A 171 6.48 -9.92 -17.92
N VAL A 172 5.24 -9.43 -18.07
CA VAL A 172 4.41 -9.63 -19.27
C VAL A 172 5.05 -8.98 -20.48
N LEU A 173 5.50 -7.73 -20.35
CA LEU A 173 6.16 -6.98 -21.41
C LEU A 173 7.50 -7.55 -21.80
N LEU A 174 8.17 -8.32 -20.95
CA LEU A 174 9.39 -9.07 -21.28
C LEU A 174 9.08 -10.49 -21.80
N TRP A 175 7.96 -11.09 -21.40
CA TRP A 175 7.54 -12.43 -21.80
C TRP A 175 7.08 -12.51 -23.25
N ILE A 176 6.19 -11.60 -23.67
CA ILE A 176 5.71 -11.50 -25.07
C ILE A 176 6.90 -11.38 -26.05
N PRO A 177 7.90 -10.52 -25.79
CA PRO A 177 9.11 -10.45 -26.60
C PRO A 177 9.94 -11.69 -26.68
N ARG A 178 10.11 -12.42 -25.57
CA ARG A 178 11.17 -13.42 -25.48
C ARG A 178 11.00 -14.48 -26.54
N HIS A 179 9.76 -14.84 -26.83
CA HIS A 179 9.43 -15.79 -27.88
C HIS A 179 9.74 -15.24 -29.27
N THR A 180 9.36 -14.00 -29.56
CA THR A 180 9.61 -13.34 -30.85
C THR A 180 11.09 -13.03 -31.08
N LEU A 181 11.78 -12.55 -30.05
CA LEU A 181 13.21 -12.24 -30.06
C LEU A 181 14.02 -13.53 -30.20
N GLN A 182 13.66 -14.60 -29.48
CA GLN A 182 14.25 -15.92 -29.68
C GLN A 182 14.05 -16.42 -31.11
N GLN A 183 12.87 -16.22 -31.72
CA GLN A 183 12.67 -16.57 -33.13
C GLN A 183 13.56 -15.73 -34.07
N TRP A 184 13.73 -14.44 -33.81
CA TRP A 184 14.54 -13.54 -34.65
C TRP A 184 16.06 -13.75 -34.49
N THR A 185 16.49 -14.24 -33.34
CA THR A 185 17.90 -14.46 -33.00
C THR A 185 18.27 -15.94 -32.88
N ALA A 186 17.36 -16.87 -33.20
CA ALA A 186 17.58 -18.32 -33.06
C ALA A 186 18.81 -18.79 -33.86
N ASP A 187 19.05 -18.16 -35.01
CA ASP A 187 20.13 -18.51 -35.93
C ASP A 187 21.40 -17.68 -35.69
N TRP A 188 21.42 -16.79 -34.68
CA TRP A 188 22.57 -15.92 -34.41
C TRP A 188 23.74 -16.70 -33.79
N GLN A 189 24.84 -16.83 -34.53
CA GLN A 189 26.15 -17.21 -34.00
C GLN A 189 26.95 -15.97 -33.57
N ASP A 190 27.97 -16.17 -32.71
CA ASP A 190 28.72 -15.16 -31.93
C ASP A 190 29.34 -13.98 -32.71
N GLU A 191 29.21 -13.87 -34.04
CA GLU A 191 29.69 -12.72 -34.84
C GLU A 191 28.68 -12.15 -35.86
N GLN A 192 27.44 -12.66 -35.95
CA GLN A 192 26.49 -12.26 -37.01
C GLN A 192 25.88 -10.85 -36.85
N HIS A 193 25.98 -10.25 -35.67
CA HIS A 193 25.56 -8.85 -35.43
C HIS A 193 26.36 -7.83 -36.27
N LYS A 194 27.51 -8.23 -36.83
CA LYS A 194 28.28 -7.43 -37.80
C LYS A 194 27.71 -7.50 -39.23
N PHE A 195 26.87 -8.49 -39.55
CA PHE A 195 26.40 -8.77 -40.92
C PHE A 195 24.90 -8.54 -41.13
N ASP A 196 24.09 -8.46 -40.07
CA ASP A 196 22.64 -8.30 -40.16
C ASP A 196 22.15 -7.06 -39.36
N LEU A 197 22.64 -5.88 -39.77
CA LEU A 197 22.29 -4.57 -39.22
C LEU A 197 20.77 -4.35 -39.05
N PRO A 198 19.90 -4.78 -39.98
CA PRO A 198 18.45 -4.63 -39.81
C PRO A 198 17.92 -5.36 -38.57
N LYS A 199 18.30 -6.63 -38.37
CA LYS A 199 17.83 -7.39 -37.19
C LYS A 199 18.41 -6.84 -35.89
N PHE A 200 19.66 -6.38 -35.91
CA PHE A 200 20.27 -5.70 -34.77
C PHE A 200 19.52 -4.42 -34.39
N LEU A 201 19.25 -3.54 -35.36
CA LEU A 201 18.48 -2.31 -35.13
C LEU A 201 17.07 -2.60 -34.66
N LEU A 202 16.44 -3.67 -35.17
CA LEU A 202 15.10 -4.09 -34.77
C LEU A 202 15.09 -4.59 -33.31
N ALA A 203 16.02 -5.46 -32.92
CA ALA A 203 16.15 -5.92 -31.53
C ALA A 203 16.55 -4.78 -30.56
N TRP A 204 17.43 -3.87 -30.99
CA TRP A 204 17.89 -2.73 -30.18
C TRP A 204 16.79 -1.68 -29.97
N SER A 205 16.11 -1.28 -31.05
CA SER A 205 14.97 -0.36 -30.97
C SER A 205 13.84 -0.94 -30.14
N TYR A 206 13.61 -2.24 -30.27
CA TYR A 206 12.64 -2.98 -29.49
C TYR A 206 12.92 -2.95 -27.98
N LEU A 207 14.16 -3.24 -27.56
CA LEU A 207 14.56 -3.14 -26.14
C LEU A 207 14.50 -1.70 -25.62
N SER A 208 14.90 -0.74 -26.48
CA SER A 208 14.91 0.68 -26.15
C SER A 208 13.51 1.26 -25.94
N VAL A 209 12.47 0.65 -26.52
CA VAL A 209 11.06 1.07 -26.34
C VAL A 209 10.37 0.29 -25.23
N ILE A 210 10.57 -1.03 -25.15
CA ILE A 210 9.86 -1.87 -24.19
C ILE A 210 10.29 -1.63 -22.75
N VAL A 211 11.58 -1.40 -22.48
CA VAL A 211 12.04 -1.18 -21.10
C VAL A 211 11.45 0.11 -20.51
N PRO A 212 11.50 1.28 -21.18
CA PRO A 212 10.81 2.47 -20.70
C PRO A 212 9.29 2.29 -20.62
N LEU A 213 8.68 1.64 -21.61
CA LEU A 213 7.23 1.37 -21.59
C LEU A 213 6.86 0.52 -20.37
N ALA A 214 7.66 -0.49 -20.03
CA ALA A 214 7.43 -1.35 -18.88
C ALA A 214 7.53 -0.62 -17.53
N LEU A 215 8.34 0.43 -17.45
CA LEU A 215 8.42 1.30 -16.27
C LEU A 215 7.23 2.26 -16.18
N ILE A 216 6.72 2.72 -17.33
CA ILE A 216 5.62 3.70 -17.41
C ILE A 216 4.24 3.01 -17.32
N MET A 217 4.12 1.76 -17.78
CA MET A 217 2.87 1.01 -17.85
C MET A 217 2.13 0.88 -16.51
N PRO A 218 2.77 0.65 -15.36
CA PRO A 218 2.09 0.65 -14.07
C PRO A 218 1.42 1.98 -13.76
N LEU A 219 2.07 3.11 -14.09
CA LEU A 219 1.49 4.45 -13.95
C LEU A 219 0.32 4.66 -14.91
N LEU A 220 0.43 4.17 -16.14
CA LEU A 220 -0.67 4.23 -17.12
C LEU A 220 -1.86 3.36 -16.70
N LEU A 221 -1.61 2.17 -16.13
CA LEU A 221 -2.64 1.29 -15.62
C LEU A 221 -3.34 1.88 -14.40
N THR A 222 -2.59 2.43 -13.44
CA THR A 222 -3.20 3.10 -12.27
C THR A 222 -3.94 4.37 -12.66
N TYR A 223 -3.39 5.18 -13.58
CA TYR A 223 -4.08 6.34 -14.13
C TYR A 223 -5.32 5.93 -14.95
N GLY A 224 -5.25 4.83 -15.69
CA GLY A 224 -6.37 4.28 -16.44
C GLY A 224 -7.49 3.82 -15.52
N VAL A 225 -7.17 3.07 -14.46
CA VAL A 225 -8.14 2.69 -13.41
C VAL A 225 -8.73 3.94 -12.74
N PHE A 226 -7.89 4.91 -12.36
CA PHE A 226 -8.36 6.19 -11.82
C PHE A 226 -9.34 6.89 -12.78
N SER A 227 -8.97 6.98 -14.06
CA SER A 227 -9.79 7.64 -15.08
C SER A 227 -11.10 6.90 -15.32
N ILE A 228 -11.07 5.57 -15.34
CA ILE A 228 -12.27 4.73 -15.49
C ILE A 228 -13.17 4.88 -14.27
N LEU A 229 -12.62 4.83 -13.05
CA LEU A 229 -13.40 5.07 -11.82
C LEU A 229 -13.98 6.48 -11.78
N PHE A 230 -13.24 7.45 -12.30
CA PHE A 230 -13.66 8.85 -12.39
C PHE A 230 -14.72 9.10 -13.47
N GLN A 231 -14.70 8.34 -14.57
CA GLN A 231 -15.61 8.49 -15.71
C GLN A 231 -16.85 7.58 -15.63
N LEU A 232 -16.72 6.36 -15.10
CA LEU A 232 -17.82 5.38 -15.00
C LEU A 232 -18.59 5.50 -13.68
N GLY A 233 -17.92 5.87 -12.60
CA GLY A 233 -18.61 6.34 -11.40
C GLY A 233 -18.80 7.84 -11.54
N ASP A 234 -19.91 8.38 -11.06
CA ASP A 234 -19.81 9.69 -10.42
C ASP A 234 -18.68 9.49 -9.39
N ALA A 235 -17.46 9.96 -9.66
CA ALA A 235 -16.31 9.74 -8.77
C ALA A 235 -16.64 10.17 -7.34
N ASN A 236 -17.58 11.13 -7.26
CA ASN A 236 -18.32 11.51 -6.08
C ASN A 236 -19.02 10.33 -5.42
N THR A 237 -19.90 9.56 -6.06
CA THR A 237 -20.70 8.48 -5.42
C THR A 237 -19.90 7.45 -4.61
N LEU A 238 -18.80 6.91 -5.14
CA LEU A 238 -18.08 5.84 -4.43
C LEU A 238 -17.26 6.42 -3.27
N GLY A 239 -16.61 7.56 -3.50
CA GLY A 239 -15.90 8.29 -2.44
C GLY A 239 -16.84 8.82 -1.36
N THR A 240 -18.00 9.38 -1.73
CA THR A 240 -19.02 9.86 -0.81
C THR A 240 -19.66 8.70 -0.06
N TRP A 241 -19.97 7.58 -0.70
CA TRP A 241 -20.48 6.39 0.00
C TRP A 241 -19.50 5.88 1.03
N LEU A 242 -18.20 5.83 0.70
CA LEU A 242 -17.17 5.47 1.65
C LEU A 242 -17.12 6.48 2.81
N LEU A 243 -17.11 7.79 2.53
CA LEU A 243 -17.12 8.84 3.55
C LEU A 243 -18.36 8.76 4.46
N ASP A 244 -19.54 8.57 3.89
CA ASP A 244 -20.80 8.44 4.62
C ASP A 244 -20.81 7.20 5.52
N PHE A 245 -20.30 6.07 5.02
CA PHE A 245 -20.15 4.86 5.79
C PHE A 245 -19.16 5.07 6.97
N MET A 246 -18.02 5.69 6.71
CA MET A 246 -17.00 5.96 7.74
C MET A 246 -17.49 6.99 8.76
N GLN A 247 -18.24 8.00 8.34
CA GLN A 247 -18.89 8.94 9.26
C GLN A 247 -19.94 8.22 10.12
N GLY A 248 -20.76 7.37 9.52
CA GLY A 248 -21.74 6.56 10.26
C GLY A 248 -21.07 5.67 11.32
N LEU A 249 -19.95 5.04 10.98
CA LEU A 249 -19.14 4.28 11.93
C LEU A 249 -18.58 5.16 13.05
N ALA A 250 -18.01 6.32 12.70
CA ALA A 250 -17.45 7.24 13.68
C ALA A 250 -18.52 7.73 14.67
N CYS A 251 -19.71 8.10 14.17
CA CYS A 251 -20.86 8.48 14.99
C CYS A 251 -21.36 7.31 15.86
N TRP A 252 -21.34 6.08 15.34
CA TRP A 252 -21.74 4.91 16.14
C TRP A 252 -20.77 4.66 17.31
N ILE A 253 -19.47 4.82 17.08
CA ILE A 253 -18.44 4.62 18.12
C ILE A 253 -18.41 5.79 19.10
N ASN A 254 -18.46 7.02 18.60
CA ASN A 254 -18.43 8.28 19.34
C ASN A 254 -19.62 9.16 18.93
N PRO A 255 -20.80 9.00 19.57
CA PRO A 255 -22.05 9.66 19.17
C PRO A 255 -22.15 11.15 19.57
N ARG A 256 -21.04 11.89 19.47
CA ARG A 256 -20.96 13.31 19.82
C ARG A 256 -20.40 14.12 18.67
#